data_AF-A0A924UNY5-F1
#
_entry.id   AF-A0A924UNY5-F1
#
_cell.length_a   1.000
_cell.length_b   1.000
_cell.length_c   1.000
_cell.angle_alpha   90.00
_cell.angle_beta   90.00
_cell.angle_gamma   90.00
#
_symmetry.space_group_name_H-M   'P 1'
#
loop_
_entity.id
_entity.type
_entity.pdbx_description
1 polymer ?
#
loop_
_entity_poly.entity_id
_entity_poly.type
_entity_poly.pdbx_seq_one_letter_code
_entity_poly.pdbx_strand_id
1 'polypeptide(L)'
;MINNITPDIFLRENIDLLTKSFSKIACKYEFHSTSDSYYLEVLPKMNFESQISLRRELSKILKNFINTFPDETLVFFSSGDGIELANPSYMRFGSDYLSWLNLNSFRKILDNRNPIRNHDKSFFSPELFLAA
;
A
#
# COMPACT_ATOMS: atom_id res chain seq x y z
N MET A 1 -29.48 4.88 -19.81
CA MET A 1 -29.44 3.89 -18.72
C MET A 1 -28.75 4.57 -17.56
N ILE A 2 -29.43 4.79 -16.44
CA ILE A 2 -28.76 5.24 -15.23
C ILE A 2 -28.10 3.99 -14.67
N ASN A 3 -26.78 3.87 -14.81
CA ASN A 3 -26.05 2.83 -14.10
C ASN A 3 -26.21 3.15 -12.61
N ASN A 4 -26.90 2.29 -11.86
CA ASN A 4 -26.92 2.39 -10.40
C ASN A 4 -25.52 2.04 -9.90
N ILE A 5 -24.64 3.05 -9.82
CA ILE A 5 -23.32 2.91 -9.22
C ILE A 5 -23.55 2.70 -7.73
N THR A 6 -23.04 1.58 -7.21
CA THR A 6 -23.01 1.30 -5.76
C THR A 6 -21.64 1.69 -5.19
N PRO A 7 -21.52 1.87 -3.86
CA PRO A 7 -20.23 2.06 -3.21
C PRO A 7 -19.20 0.99 -3.58
N ASP A 8 -19.63 -0.27 -3.64
CA ASP A 8 -18.77 -1.39 -4.03
C ASP A 8 -18.20 -1.24 -5.45
N ILE A 9 -19.05 -0.92 -6.42
CA ILE A 9 -18.63 -0.72 -7.81
C ILE A 9 -17.67 0.46 -7.89
N PHE A 10 -18.02 1.57 -7.24
CA PHE A 10 -17.18 2.76 -7.19
C PHE A 10 -15.79 2.46 -6.60
N LEU A 11 -15.72 1.77 -5.47
CA LEU A 11 -14.45 1.45 -4.81
C LEU A 11 -13.59 0.50 -5.65
N ARG A 12 -14.19 -0.53 -6.25
CA ARG A 12 -13.48 -1.48 -7.14
C ARG A 12 -12.84 -0.75 -8.32
N GLU A 13 -13.60 0.08 -9.02
CA GLU A 13 -13.10 0.84 -10.17
C GLU A 13 -11.98 1.80 -9.78
N ASN A 14 -12.13 2.53 -8.68
CA ASN A 14 -11.10 3.46 -8.20
C ASN A 14 -9.83 2.73 -7.72
N ILE A 15 -9.96 1.58 -7.04
CA ILE A 15 -8.82 0.74 -6.65
C ILE A 15 -8.06 0.21 -7.88
N ASP A 16 -8.77 -0.23 -8.91
CA ASP A 16 -8.16 -0.71 -10.15
C ASP A 16 -7.38 0.41 -10.85
N LEU A 17 -7.93 1.63 -10.90
CA LEU A 17 -7.23 2.79 -11.45
C LEU A 17 -6.02 3.19 -10.61
N LEU A 18 -6.15 3.17 -9.28
CA LEU A 18 -5.08 3.53 -8.37
C LEU A 18 -3.89 2.56 -8.49
N THR A 19 -4.15 1.26 -8.49
CA THR A 19 -3.09 0.23 -8.60
C THR A 19 -2.44 0.17 -9.98
N LYS A 20 -3.16 0.58 -11.04
CA LYS A 20 -2.55 0.81 -12.37
C LYS A 20 -1.63 2.03 -12.38
N SER A 21 -2.01 3.10 -11.69
CA SER A 21 -1.25 4.35 -11.63
C SER A 21 -0.05 4.29 -10.69
N PHE A 22 -0.13 3.46 -9.65
CA PHE A 22 0.89 3.28 -8.63
C PHE A 22 1.26 1.79 -8.54
N SER A 23 2.17 1.34 -9.40
CA SER A 23 2.51 -0.08 -9.55
C SER A 23 3.04 -0.76 -8.28
N LYS A 24 3.53 0.01 -7.30
CA LYS A 24 4.18 -0.48 -6.07
C LYS A 24 3.26 -0.44 -4.85
N ILE A 25 1.94 -0.33 -5.04
CA ILE A 25 0.97 -0.40 -3.94
C ILE A 25 0.04 -1.60 -4.10
N ALA A 26 -0.59 -1.98 -3.00
CA ALA A 26 -1.78 -2.81 -2.96
C ALA A 26 -2.88 -2.02 -2.27
N CYS A 27 -4.11 -2.26 -2.69
CA CYS A 27 -5.28 -1.68 -2.06
C CYS A 27 -6.30 -2.78 -1.80
N LYS A 28 -6.95 -2.72 -0.65
CA LYS A 28 -8.07 -3.60 -0.31
C LYS A 28 -9.14 -2.80 0.39
N TYR A 29 -10.40 -3.19 0.23
CA TYR A 29 -11.50 -2.59 0.97
C TYR A 29 -12.40 -3.64 1.60
N GLU A 30 -13.10 -3.24 2.65
CA GLU A 30 -14.09 -4.02 3.39
C GLU A 30 -15.25 -3.11 3.77
N PHE A 31 -16.48 -3.60 3.65
CA PHE A 31 -17.63 -2.99 4.30
C PHE A 31 -17.87 -3.67 5.64
N HIS A 32 -17.77 -2.90 6.73
CA HIS A 32 -17.95 -3.42 8.07
C HIS A 32 -19.37 -3.11 8.57
N SER A 33 -20.21 -4.14 8.55
CA SER A 33 -21.65 -4.02 8.84
C SER A 33 -21.98 -3.42 10.22
N THR A 34 -21.20 -3.73 11.27
CA THR A 34 -21.45 -3.22 12.62
C THR A 34 -21.28 -1.71 12.74
N SER A 35 -20.34 -1.14 11.97
CA SER A 35 -20.05 0.29 11.97
C SER A 35 -20.67 1.02 10.78
N ASP A 36 -21.36 0.29 9.89
CA ASP A 36 -21.96 0.80 8.66
C ASP A 36 -20.98 1.68 7.86
N SER A 37 -19.77 1.16 7.66
CA SER A 37 -18.64 1.93 7.12
C SER A 37 -17.81 1.10 6.17
N TYR A 38 -17.40 1.73 5.07
CA TYR A 38 -16.39 1.22 4.16
C TYR A 38 -15.01 1.59 4.67
N TYR A 39 -14.11 0.62 4.66
CA TYR A 39 -12.73 0.78 5.04
C TYR A 39 -11.85 0.50 3.83
N LEU A 40 -11.01 1.46 3.43
CA LEU A 40 -10.01 1.29 2.39
C LEU A 40 -8.61 1.29 3.00
N GLU A 41 -7.89 0.20 2.78
CA GLU A 41 -6.51 0.04 3.21
C GLU A 41 -5.56 0.20 2.01
N VAL A 42 -4.53 1.03 2.18
CA VAL A 42 -3.45 1.21 1.21
C VAL A 42 -2.13 0.72 1.76
N LEU A 43 -1.51 -0.20 1.03
CA LEU A 43 -0.29 -0.91 1.35
C LEU A 43 0.78 -0.63 0.28
N PRO A 44 2.06 -0.52 0.63
CA PRO A 44 2.63 -0.41 1.97
C PRO A 44 2.45 1.01 2.54
N LYS A 45 2.37 1.16 3.88
CA LYS A 45 2.30 2.47 4.56
C LYS A 45 3.38 3.45 4.10
N MET A 46 4.62 2.98 3.92
CA MET A 46 5.73 3.83 3.47
C MET A 46 5.45 4.50 2.10
N ASN A 47 4.76 3.83 1.18
CA ASN A 47 4.45 4.43 -0.12
C ASN A 47 3.36 5.50 0.01
N PHE A 48 2.39 5.28 0.89
CA PHE A 48 1.40 6.29 1.25
C PHE A 48 2.04 7.55 1.87
N GLU A 49 3.00 7.37 2.77
CA GLU A 49 3.69 8.47 3.47
C GLU A 49 4.69 9.23 2.58
N SER A 50 5.38 8.54 1.69
CA SER A 50 6.42 9.15 0.84
C SER A 50 5.87 9.76 -0.46
N GLN A 51 4.73 9.31 -0.98
CA GLN A 51 4.23 9.74 -2.31
C GLN A 51 3.09 10.75 -2.19
N ILE A 52 3.40 12.03 -2.37
CA ILE A 52 2.42 13.13 -2.36
C ILE A 52 1.32 12.95 -3.42
N SER A 53 1.68 12.43 -4.61
CA SER A 53 0.74 12.18 -5.70
C SER A 53 -0.31 11.14 -5.32
N LEU A 54 0.10 10.04 -4.67
CA LEU A 54 -0.82 9.01 -4.18
C LEU A 54 -1.83 9.58 -3.19
N ARG A 55 -1.38 10.39 -2.22
CA ARG A 55 -2.29 11.03 -1.25
C ARG A 55 -3.30 11.96 -1.92
N ARG A 56 -2.88 12.70 -2.95
CA ARG A 56 -3.79 13.57 -3.72
C ARG A 56 -4.86 12.76 -4.44
N GLU A 57 -4.51 11.63 -5.06
CA GLU A 57 -5.50 10.76 -5.69
C GLU A 57 -6.47 10.16 -4.66
N LEU A 58 -5.98 9.71 -3.51
CA LEU A 58 -6.84 9.21 -2.43
C LEU A 58 -7.79 10.29 -1.90
N SER A 59 -7.33 11.54 -1.74
CA SER A 59 -8.20 12.66 -1.36
C SER A 59 -9.28 12.94 -2.41
N LYS A 60 -8.99 12.77 -3.71
CA LYS A 60 -10.00 12.89 -4.77
C LYS A 60 -11.02 11.77 -4.68
N ILE A 61 -10.58 10.53 -4.47
CA ILE A 61 -11.47 9.37 -4.29
C ILE A 61 -12.40 9.62 -3.09
N LEU A 62 -11.87 10.04 -1.94
CA LEU A 62 -12.65 10.37 -0.75
C LEU A 62 -13.72 11.43 -1.05
N LYS A 63 -13.30 12.54 -1.67
CA LYS A 63 -14.22 13.64 -2.01
C LYS A 63 -15.32 13.18 -2.97
N ASN A 64 -14.95 12.40 -3.99
CA ASN A 64 -15.91 11.87 -4.96
C ASN A 64 -16.87 10.87 -4.31
N PHE A 65 -16.38 10.04 -3.39
CA PHE A 65 -17.21 9.10 -2.63
C PHE A 65 -18.26 9.86 -1.81
N ILE A 66 -17.85 10.82 -0.99
CA ILE A 66 -18.76 11.63 -0.15
C ILE A 66 -19.82 12.35 -1.00
N ASN A 67 -19.42 12.87 -2.16
CA ASN A 67 -20.36 13.56 -3.06
C ASN A 67 -21.35 12.60 -3.73
N THR A 68 -20.95 11.35 -3.96
CA THR A 68 -21.78 10.36 -4.67
C THR A 68 -22.68 9.60 -3.70
N PHE A 69 -22.19 9.34 -2.48
CA PHE A 69 -22.85 8.56 -1.43
C PHE A 69 -22.81 9.33 -0.11
N PRO A 70 -23.61 10.40 0.04
CA PRO A 70 -23.54 11.29 1.19
C PRO A 70 -23.93 10.62 2.52
N ASP A 71 -24.70 9.54 2.46
CA ASP A 71 -25.16 8.78 3.62
C ASP A 71 -24.19 7.64 4.02
N GLU A 72 -23.15 7.41 3.22
CA GLU A 72 -22.18 6.33 3.41
C GLU A 72 -20.88 6.86 4.03
N THR A 73 -20.25 6.06 4.90
CA THR A 73 -18.97 6.42 5.51
C THR A 73 -17.81 5.68 4.84
N LEU A 74 -16.75 6.40 4.44
CA LEU A 74 -15.51 5.83 3.94
C LEU A 74 -14.31 6.25 4.80
N VAL A 75 -13.60 5.27 5.33
CA VAL A 75 -12.41 5.43 6.17
C VAL A 75 -11.18 4.94 5.42
N PHE A 76 -10.15 5.80 5.32
CA PHE A 76 -8.86 5.42 4.75
C PHE A 76 -7.85 5.13 5.85
N PHE A 77 -7.09 4.06 5.68
CA PHE A 77 -5.95 3.77 6.54
C PHE A 77 -4.84 3.03 5.78
N SER A 78 -3.68 2.93 6.42
CA SER A 78 -2.55 2.15 5.92
C SER A 78 -2.03 1.28 7.05
N SER A 79 -1.89 -0.01 6.82
CA SER A 79 -1.44 -0.96 7.83
C SER A 79 0.04 -0.73 8.16
N GLY A 80 0.22 -0.10 9.31
CA GLY A 80 1.43 -0.06 10.13
C GLY A 80 1.11 0.19 11.61
N ASP A 81 -0.19 0.25 11.96
CA ASP A 81 -0.72 0.66 13.26
C ASP A 81 -1.49 -0.48 13.97
N GLY A 82 -1.22 -1.73 13.59
CA GLY A 82 -1.88 -2.92 14.18
C GLY A 82 -3.31 -3.19 13.71
N ILE A 83 -3.80 -2.40 12.75
CA ILE A 83 -5.11 -2.58 12.11
C ILE A 83 -4.88 -3.17 10.72
N GLU A 84 -5.53 -4.30 10.45
CA GLU A 84 -5.53 -4.96 9.15
C GLU A 84 -6.97 -5.37 8.81
N LEU A 85 -7.40 -5.16 7.56
CA LEU A 85 -8.65 -5.77 7.08
C LEU A 85 -8.50 -7.29 7.05
N ALA A 86 -9.22 -7.97 7.95
CA ALA A 86 -9.18 -9.42 8.07
C ALA A 86 -9.93 -10.10 6.93
N ASN A 87 -11.02 -9.50 6.43
CA ASN A 87 -11.89 -10.10 5.41
C ASN A 87 -12.21 -9.08 4.30
N PRO A 88 -11.23 -8.67 3.49
CA PRO A 88 -11.46 -7.70 2.43
C PRO A 88 -12.45 -8.23 1.38
N SER A 89 -13.46 -7.42 1.06
CA SER A 89 -14.44 -7.70 -0.01
C SER A 89 -13.81 -7.63 -1.41
N TYR A 90 -12.71 -6.89 -1.53
CA TYR A 90 -11.90 -6.80 -2.74
C TYR A 90 -10.46 -6.44 -2.42
N MET A 91 -9.52 -6.93 -3.23
CA MET A 91 -8.10 -6.60 -3.15
C MET A 91 -7.49 -6.55 -4.54
N ARG A 92 -6.61 -5.56 -4.75
CA ARG A 92 -5.83 -5.43 -5.98
C ARG A 92 -4.39 -5.06 -5.69
N PHE A 93 -3.49 -5.64 -6.48
CA PHE A 93 -2.07 -5.37 -6.45
C PHE A 93 -1.65 -4.59 -7.69
N GLY A 94 -0.81 -3.57 -7.50
CA GLY A 94 -0.04 -2.99 -8.59
C GLY A 94 0.96 -3.99 -9.15
N SER A 95 1.34 -3.83 -10.42
CA SER A 95 2.16 -4.80 -11.16
C SER A 95 3.50 -5.12 -10.51
N ASP A 96 4.07 -4.15 -9.80
CA ASP A 96 5.42 -4.24 -9.24
C ASP A 96 5.40 -4.50 -7.74
N TYR A 97 4.22 -4.62 -7.13
CA TYR A 97 4.06 -4.67 -5.69
C TYR A 97 4.79 -5.85 -5.04
N LEU A 98 4.64 -7.07 -5.59
CA LEU A 98 5.30 -8.26 -5.05
C LEU A 98 6.82 -8.20 -5.19
N SER A 99 7.32 -7.74 -6.35
CA SER A 99 8.76 -7.54 -6.57
C SER A 99 9.32 -6.49 -5.62
N TRP A 100 8.58 -5.40 -5.40
CA TRP A 100 8.94 -4.36 -4.43
C TRP A 100 8.95 -4.89 -2.99
N LEU A 101 7.94 -5.66 -2.58
CA LEU A 101 7.88 -6.26 -1.25
C LEU A 101 9.08 -7.15 -1.00
N ASN A 102 9.40 -8.01 -1.96
CA ASN A 102 10.50 -8.94 -1.84
C ASN A 102 11.84 -8.22 -1.63
N LEU A 103 12.14 -7.21 -2.46
CA LEU A 103 13.36 -6.41 -2.35
C LEU A 103 13.47 -5.70 -1.00
N ASN A 104 12.37 -5.13 -0.48
CA ASN A 104 12.41 -4.41 0.80
C ASN A 104 12.44 -5.34 2.02
N SER A 105 11.84 -6.52 1.92
CA SER A 105 11.99 -7.58 2.93
C SER A 105 13.44 -8.05 3.02
N PHE A 106 14.12 -8.23 1.88
CA PHE A 106 15.55 -8.56 1.85
C PHE A 106 16.42 -7.46 2.45
N ARG A 107 16.15 -6.18 2.12
CA ARG A 107 16.89 -5.05 2.72
C ARG A 107 16.79 -5.01 4.24
N LYS A 108 15.59 -5.18 4.81
CA LYS A 108 15.40 -5.27 6.26
C LYS A 108 16.22 -6.39 6.90
N ILE A 109 16.35 -7.55 6.23
CA ILE A 109 17.16 -8.67 6.72
C ILE A 109 18.65 -8.31 6.70
N LEU A 110 19.13 -7.62 5.66
CA LEU A 110 20.53 -7.20 5.56
C LEU A 110 20.87 -6.12 6.59
N ASP A 111 19.99 -5.14 6.79
CA ASP A 111 20.18 -4.05 7.75
C ASP A 111 20.17 -4.58 9.20
N ASN A 112 19.31 -5.56 9.50
CA ASN A 112 19.27 -6.21 10.82
C ASN A 112 20.44 -7.18 11.09
N ARG A 113 21.25 -7.51 10.07
CA ARG A 113 22.44 -8.36 10.24
C ARG A 113 23.72 -7.58 10.55
N ASN A 114 23.65 -6.26 10.75
CA ASN A 114 24.83 -5.45 11.01
C ASN A 114 24.82 -4.70 12.35
N PRO A 115 25.06 -5.39 13.49
CA PRO A 115 25.57 -4.76 14.69
C PRO A 115 27.10 -4.91 14.77
N ILE A 116 27.84 -4.70 13.68
CA ILE A 116 29.30 -4.57 13.78
C ILE A 116 29.64 -3.08 13.74
N ARG A 117 29.45 -2.44 14.90
CA ARG A 117 30.30 -1.30 15.26
C ARG A 117 31.73 -1.84 15.28
N ASN A 118 32.42 -1.65 14.17
CA ASN A 118 33.87 -1.82 14.05
C ASN A 118 34.57 -0.92 15.07
N HIS A 119 34.80 -1.44 16.27
CA HIS A 119 36.12 -1.36 16.88
C HIS A 119 36.92 -2.54 16.34
N ASP A 120 37.32 -2.45 15.07
CA ASP A 120 38.71 -2.70 14.70
C ASP A 120 38.91 -2.43 13.22
N LYS A 121 39.88 -1.57 12.96
CA LYS A 121 40.42 -1.32 11.62
C LYS A 121 41.37 -2.48 11.31
N SER A 122 40.93 -3.49 10.57
CA SER A 122 41.80 -4.19 9.62
C SER A 122 40.98 -5.20 8.80
N PHE A 123 41.37 -5.32 7.53
CA PHE A 123 40.88 -6.30 6.54
C PHE A 123 39.47 -6.06 6.00
N PHE A 124 39.41 -5.43 4.81
CA PHE A 124 39.21 -6.17 3.56
C PHE A 124 39.47 -5.20 2.39
N SER A 125 40.52 -5.47 1.61
CA SER A 125 40.79 -4.79 0.34
C SER A 125 39.89 -5.39 -0.76
N PRO A 126 39.34 -4.58 -1.68
CA PRO A 126 38.37 -5.01 -2.69
C PRO A 126 39.01 -5.61 -3.96
N GLU A 127 39.99 -6.51 -3.85
CA GLU A 127 40.76 -7.01 -5.03
C GLU A 127 40.54 -8.49 -5.39
N LEU A 128 39.49 -9.17 -4.90
CA LEU A 128 39.30 -10.61 -5.14
C LEU A 128 38.06 -11.02 -5.95
N PHE A 129 37.53 -10.13 -6.78
CA PHE A 129 36.54 -10.50 -7.80
C PHE A 129 37.01 -10.07 -9.19
N LEU A 130 38.07 -10.72 -9.69
CA LEU A 130 38.37 -10.88 -11.12
C LEU A 130 39.57 -11.85 -11.26
N ALA A 131 39.31 -13.16 -11.18
CA ALA A 131 40.03 -14.23 -11.89
C ALA A 131 39.58 -15.62 -11.39
N ALA A 132 38.74 -16.29 -12.19
CA ALA A 132 38.69 -17.73 -12.49
C ALA A 132 37.28 -18.12 -12.95
#